data_AF-A0A094FMY7-F1
#
_entry.id   AF-A0A094FMY7-F1
#
_cell.length_a   1.000
_cell.length_b   1.000
_cell.length_c   1.000
_cell.angle_alpha   90.00
_cell.angle_beta   90.00
_cell.angle_gamma   90.00
#
_symmetry.space_group_name_H-M   'P 1'
#
loop_
_entity.id
_entity.type
_entity.pdbx_description
1 polymer ?
#
loop_
_entity_poly.entity_id
_entity_poly.type
_entity_poly.pdbx_seq_one_letter_code
_entity_poly.pdbx_strand_id
1 'polypeptide(L)'
;MDVQDQLRGLLLDPGPSPEVASFIAQERDRLDLRSILEETFRRVDLGPRDLVCRQVAYVSPEVEFLLRQGARFEYGSCDVDKLLEDTYRYIELGPLEFKRRAEACLSPEVEFLFTQGASFERVPCGLSWLVEATTEYLRRSNQNKNNFLFQQAMHNRINPRWHYFLGKIYKSLLKSVDGETLCHIVHLISRQQKEFKIHTLPSEARGIFWPYGVNTGNYLMDASIIELKGRSDTVTIRVQGRKIPALRALLQARSPYFKKLINDNSEKESFGIRGLHKMIDLAVLFAYIPHTNPRIWEIFKPCDSRKLTENTLNELINILYAANKLEMPDMFGSVEQYIVIHGKSFIYAKNAQEIKDIAKDANAGILERYCDIFIATNLRTFTLFPSLPAELRMNIWRQIASQPRLLMASRIRGAKLEIPPHIAVLSRVCRESESEMQRVWGEPRIDGINFEFDIIWLDPYFPSPSTSLEYSLTARNARYCATPAPYPGLDSEWEYRIAEIIYSCPCLKVLYLITKALTDSDEFEYCRGFTNKEPTTLVEARGWIEESAHQRLREREGLQEGLPNGSPLPRIMLIDENEISRLTPASE
;
A
#
# COMPACT_ATOMS: atom_id res chain seq x y z
N MET A 1 13.02 -26.94 42.59
CA MET A 1 13.96 -25.79 42.54
C MET A 1 13.50 -24.96 41.37
N ASP A 2 13.25 -23.66 41.57
CA ASP A 2 12.91 -22.77 40.46
C ASP A 2 14.07 -22.78 39.45
N VAL A 3 13.77 -22.75 38.15
CA VAL A 3 14.78 -22.72 37.08
C VAL A 3 15.63 -21.45 37.20
N GLN A 4 15.06 -20.37 37.75
CA GLN A 4 15.79 -19.15 38.11
C GLN A 4 16.82 -19.40 39.22
N ASP A 5 16.45 -20.14 40.27
CA ASP A 5 17.34 -20.44 41.39
C ASP A 5 18.47 -21.38 40.99
N GLN A 6 18.23 -22.28 40.02
CA GLN A 6 19.27 -23.11 39.43
C GLN A 6 20.28 -22.26 38.65
N LEU A 7 19.83 -21.31 37.82
CA LEU A 7 20.74 -20.40 37.13
C LEU A 7 21.50 -19.52 38.11
N ARG A 8 20.84 -19.01 39.16
CA ARG A 8 21.51 -18.25 40.24
C ARG A 8 22.58 -19.09 40.94
N GLY A 9 22.29 -20.37 41.22
CA GLY A 9 23.26 -21.30 41.79
C GLY A 9 24.46 -21.52 40.88
N LEU A 10 24.23 -21.73 39.58
CA LEU A 10 25.29 -21.93 38.59
C LEU A 10 26.15 -20.66 38.38
N LEU A 11 25.56 -19.47 38.52
CA LEU A 11 26.29 -18.20 38.50
C LEU A 11 27.13 -17.98 39.77
N LEU A 12 26.72 -18.54 40.92
CA LEU A 12 27.48 -18.44 42.16
C LEU A 12 28.63 -19.46 42.23
N ASP A 13 28.44 -20.65 41.65
CA ASP A 13 29.45 -21.71 41.58
C ASP A 13 29.10 -22.64 40.40
N PRO A 14 29.83 -22.59 39.25
CA PRO A 14 31.21 -22.16 39.05
C PRO A 14 31.44 -20.73 38.51
N GLY A 15 30.39 -19.91 38.36
CA GLY A 15 30.51 -18.60 37.70
C GLY A 15 30.36 -18.67 36.17
N PRO A 16 30.64 -17.57 35.43
CA PRO A 16 30.38 -17.50 33.99
C PRO A 16 31.19 -18.54 33.21
N SER A 17 30.50 -19.58 32.75
CA SER A 17 31.10 -20.81 32.21
C SER A 17 30.31 -21.36 31.01
N PRO A 18 30.92 -22.22 30.16
CA PRO A 18 30.21 -22.92 29.08
C PRO A 18 28.99 -23.70 29.57
N GLU A 19 29.06 -24.26 30.77
CA GLU A 19 27.97 -24.99 31.42
C GLU A 19 26.77 -24.07 31.68
N VAL A 20 27.02 -22.86 32.21
CA VAL A 20 25.97 -21.85 32.39
C VAL A 20 25.41 -21.38 31.05
N ALA A 21 26.25 -21.19 30.03
CA ALA A 21 25.79 -20.77 28.70
C ALA A 21 24.90 -21.84 28.05
N SER A 22 25.27 -23.12 28.18
CA SER A 22 24.46 -24.25 27.72
C SER A 22 23.13 -24.34 28.46
N PHE A 23 23.12 -24.09 29.77
CA PHE A 23 21.90 -24.06 30.58
C PHE A 23 20.96 -22.94 30.13
N ILE A 24 21.49 -21.73 29.91
CA ILE A 24 20.70 -20.60 29.41
C ILE A 24 20.12 -20.88 28.02
N ALA A 25 20.88 -21.54 27.14
CA ALA A 25 20.41 -21.89 25.81
C ALA A 25 19.28 -22.93 25.84
N GLN A 26 19.34 -23.89 26.77
CA GLN A 26 18.33 -24.95 26.92
C GLN A 26 17.03 -24.45 27.56
N GLU A 27 17.14 -23.63 28.61
CA GLU A 27 15.97 -23.16 29.39
C GLU A 27 15.54 -21.74 29.01
N ARG A 28 15.95 -21.25 27.84
CA ARG A 28 15.82 -19.84 27.43
C ARG A 28 14.40 -19.27 27.56
N ASP A 29 13.39 -20.06 27.20
CA ASP A 29 11.99 -19.63 27.21
C ASP A 29 11.37 -19.65 28.62
N ARG A 30 12.05 -20.26 29.59
CA ARG A 30 11.61 -20.41 30.99
C ARG A 30 12.42 -19.53 31.95
N LEU A 31 13.51 -18.95 31.47
CA LEU A 31 14.39 -18.06 32.22
C LEU A 31 13.99 -16.60 32.06
N ASP A 32 14.00 -15.90 33.20
CA ASP A 32 13.88 -14.46 33.26
C ASP A 32 15.27 -13.91 33.51
N LEU A 33 16.08 -13.98 32.45
CA LEU A 33 17.44 -13.46 32.43
C LEU A 33 17.48 -11.96 32.81
N ARG A 34 16.35 -11.25 32.72
CA ARG A 34 16.25 -9.83 33.07
C ARG A 34 16.24 -9.65 34.57
N SER A 35 15.35 -10.35 35.28
CA SER A 35 15.28 -10.32 36.75
C SER A 35 16.61 -10.75 37.38
N ILE A 36 17.25 -11.79 36.83
CA ILE A 36 18.56 -12.26 37.30
C ILE A 36 19.66 -11.23 37.04
N LEU A 37 19.69 -10.57 35.87
CA LEU A 37 20.65 -9.51 35.57
C LEU A 37 20.50 -8.34 36.54
N GLU A 38 19.26 -7.91 36.82
CA GLU A 38 18.96 -6.81 37.75
C GLU A 38 19.38 -7.14 39.19
N GLU A 39 19.08 -8.35 39.65
CA GLU A 39 19.44 -8.78 40.99
C GLU A 39 20.96 -8.98 41.15
N THR A 40 21.61 -9.58 40.15
CA THR A 40 23.08 -9.76 40.13
C THR A 40 23.78 -8.40 40.16
N PHE A 41 23.27 -7.41 39.43
CA PHE A 41 23.80 -6.05 39.43
C PHE A 41 23.59 -5.34 40.78
N ARG A 42 22.40 -5.47 41.41
CA ARG A 42 22.11 -4.87 42.73
C ARG A 42 22.95 -5.43 43.87
N ARG A 43 23.44 -6.67 43.75
CA ARG A 43 24.33 -7.32 44.73
C ARG A 43 25.77 -6.83 44.63
N VAL A 44 26.15 -6.17 43.53
CA VAL A 44 27.46 -5.54 43.40
C VAL A 44 27.43 -4.24 44.21
N ASP A 45 27.80 -4.33 45.49
CA ASP A 45 28.28 -3.17 46.23
C ASP A 45 29.52 -2.67 45.49
N LEU A 46 29.40 -1.59 44.72
CA LEU A 46 30.46 -1.06 43.85
C LEU A 46 31.56 -0.43 44.72
N GLY A 47 32.34 -1.28 45.39
CA GLY A 47 33.56 -0.91 46.07
C GLY A 47 34.64 -0.40 45.10
N PRO A 48 35.83 -0.02 45.62
CA PRO A 48 36.91 0.54 44.81
C PRO A 48 37.25 -0.36 43.60
N ARG A 49 37.31 0.26 42.40
CA ARG A 49 37.48 -0.39 41.08
C ARG A 49 38.62 -1.42 41.01
N ASP A 50 39.62 -1.28 41.87
CA ASP A 50 40.85 -2.05 41.87
C ASP A 50 40.65 -3.53 42.25
N LEU A 51 39.52 -3.86 42.90
CA LEU A 51 39.21 -5.22 43.38
C LEU A 51 38.21 -5.98 42.51
N VAL A 52 37.33 -5.30 41.77
CA VAL A 52 36.16 -5.93 41.11
C VAL A 52 36.37 -6.11 39.60
N CYS A 53 37.22 -5.29 38.99
CA CYS A 53 37.46 -5.33 37.55
C CYS A 53 38.86 -5.90 37.26
N ARG A 54 38.96 -7.07 36.60
CA ARG A 54 40.20 -7.39 35.87
C ARG A 54 40.52 -6.21 34.96
N GLN A 55 41.79 -5.86 34.82
CA GLN A 55 42.23 -4.89 33.81
C GLN A 55 41.52 -5.25 32.50
N VAL A 56 40.61 -4.38 32.01
CA VAL A 56 39.74 -4.49 30.82
C VAL A 56 38.25 -4.89 31.03
N ALA A 57 37.78 -5.31 32.21
CA ALA A 57 36.35 -5.58 32.47
C ALA A 57 35.64 -4.40 33.15
N TYR A 58 34.46 -3.98 32.66
CA TYR A 58 33.78 -2.73 33.05
C TYR A 58 32.54 -2.92 33.94
N VAL A 59 32.11 -4.17 34.12
CA VAL A 59 31.10 -4.68 35.06
C VAL A 59 31.63 -6.00 35.62
N SER A 60 30.96 -6.58 36.62
CA SER A 60 31.35 -7.90 37.12
C SER A 60 31.28 -8.94 35.97
N PRO A 61 32.15 -9.96 35.95
CA PRO A 61 32.17 -10.99 34.91
C PRO A 61 30.81 -11.66 34.67
N GLU A 62 29.99 -11.77 35.71
CA GLU A 62 28.64 -12.34 35.70
C GLU A 62 27.67 -11.46 34.91
N VAL A 63 27.74 -10.15 35.09
CA VAL A 63 26.90 -9.17 34.36
C VAL A 63 27.29 -9.14 32.88
N GLU A 64 28.59 -9.07 32.57
CA GLU A 64 29.07 -9.10 31.18
C GLU A 64 28.64 -10.39 30.46
N PHE A 65 28.74 -11.52 31.16
CA PHE A 65 28.35 -12.82 30.65
C PHE A 65 26.84 -12.91 30.38
N LEU A 66 25.99 -12.49 31.31
CA LEU A 66 24.53 -12.52 31.15
C LEU A 66 24.06 -11.66 29.97
N LEU A 67 24.67 -10.48 29.78
CA LEU A 67 24.38 -9.62 28.63
C LEU A 67 24.75 -10.27 27.30
N ARG A 68 25.90 -10.97 27.24
CA ARG A 68 26.30 -11.73 26.03
C ARG A 68 25.35 -12.86 25.69
N GLN A 69 24.67 -13.43 26.69
CA GLN A 69 23.63 -14.46 26.50
C GLN A 69 22.25 -13.87 26.14
N GLY A 70 22.13 -12.55 26.05
CA GLY A 70 20.92 -11.87 25.59
C GLY A 70 20.02 -11.33 26.69
N ALA A 71 20.48 -11.27 27.94
CA ALA A 71 19.80 -10.54 29.00
C ALA A 71 19.69 -9.05 28.66
N ARG A 72 18.60 -8.38 29.08
CA ARG A 72 18.36 -6.95 28.82
C ARG A 72 17.64 -6.33 30.01
N PHE A 73 17.93 -5.08 30.31
CA PHE A 73 17.12 -4.25 31.21
C PHE A 73 15.80 -3.88 30.53
N GLU A 74 14.67 -4.00 31.24
CA GLU A 74 13.35 -3.68 30.70
C GLU A 74 12.99 -2.20 30.90
N TYR A 75 12.27 -1.62 29.94
CA TYR A 75 11.86 -0.22 30.00
C TYR A 75 10.60 -0.06 30.87
N GLY A 76 10.75 0.57 32.04
CA GLY A 76 9.63 0.97 32.90
C GLY A 76 9.28 0.02 34.05
N SER A 77 9.87 -1.18 34.12
CA SER A 77 9.70 -2.12 35.24
C SER A 77 10.84 -2.06 36.27
N CYS A 78 11.96 -1.43 35.91
CA CYS A 78 13.06 -1.16 36.83
C CYS A 78 13.44 0.32 36.82
N ASP A 79 14.06 0.75 37.91
CA ASP A 79 14.68 2.07 38.10
C ASP A 79 15.96 2.16 37.24
N VAL A 80 15.87 1.82 35.95
CA VAL A 80 16.95 1.90 34.95
C VAL A 80 17.50 3.31 34.91
N ASP A 81 16.66 4.31 35.14
CA ASP A 81 17.07 5.70 35.26
C ASP A 81 17.96 5.92 36.50
N LYS A 82 17.68 5.29 37.64
CA LYS A 82 18.52 5.32 38.84
C LYS A 82 19.81 4.49 38.71
N LEU A 83 19.74 3.34 38.03
CA LEU A 83 20.90 2.50 37.69
C LEU A 83 21.86 3.22 36.75
N LEU A 84 21.30 3.93 35.77
CA LEU A 84 22.03 4.83 34.89
C LEU A 84 22.59 5.99 35.70
N GLU A 85 21.78 6.65 36.54
CA GLU A 85 22.22 7.76 37.41
C GLU A 85 23.39 7.35 38.31
N ASP A 86 23.36 6.17 38.93
CA ASP A 86 24.45 5.65 39.77
C ASP A 86 25.70 5.38 38.92
N THR A 87 25.55 4.71 37.77
CA THR A 87 26.66 4.51 36.82
C THR A 87 27.26 5.85 36.37
N TYR A 88 26.43 6.88 36.16
CA TYR A 88 26.87 8.24 35.82
C TYR A 88 27.58 8.94 36.97
N ARG A 89 27.06 8.87 38.20
CA ARG A 89 27.74 9.42 39.39
C ARG A 89 29.14 8.82 39.55
N TYR A 90 29.30 7.53 39.26
CA TYR A 90 30.62 6.89 39.31
C TYR A 90 31.54 7.28 38.13
N ILE A 91 30.99 7.57 36.94
CA ILE A 91 31.75 8.18 35.83
C ILE A 91 32.17 9.62 36.18
N GLU A 92 31.33 10.38 36.88
CA GLU A 92 31.62 11.74 37.36
C GLU A 92 32.71 11.77 38.44
N LEU A 93 32.79 10.72 39.29
CA LEU A 93 33.72 10.65 40.42
C LEU A 93 35.08 9.99 40.07
N GLY A 94 35.23 9.38 38.89
CA GLY A 94 36.45 8.71 38.45
C GLY A 94 37.24 9.47 37.37
N PRO A 95 38.59 9.39 37.33
CA PRO A 95 39.37 10.03 36.27
C PRO A 95 39.14 9.35 34.91
N LEU A 96 38.67 10.11 33.91
CA LEU A 96 38.48 9.68 32.50
C LEU A 96 39.76 9.27 31.76
N GLU A 97 40.92 9.30 32.44
CA GLU A 97 42.23 8.88 31.93
C GLU A 97 42.41 7.35 31.89
N PHE A 98 41.45 6.57 32.41
CA PHE A 98 41.49 5.11 32.27
C PHE A 98 41.59 4.69 30.80
N LYS A 99 42.68 3.96 30.51
CA LYS A 99 43.22 3.59 29.20
C LYS A 99 42.15 3.37 28.12
N ARG A 100 41.92 4.41 27.31
CA ARG A 100 41.14 4.30 26.06
C ARG A 100 41.91 3.39 25.11
N ARG A 101 41.23 2.39 24.54
CA ARG A 101 41.83 1.54 23.50
C ARG A 101 42.28 2.44 22.35
N ALA A 102 43.48 2.19 21.81
CA ALA A 102 43.86 2.81 20.54
C ALA A 102 42.73 2.52 19.53
N GLU A 103 42.28 3.55 18.81
CA GLU A 103 41.14 3.54 17.85
C GLU A 103 39.73 3.81 18.42
N ALA A 104 39.51 3.81 19.74
CA ALA A 104 38.19 4.13 20.31
C ALA A 104 37.90 5.64 20.33
N CYS A 105 36.77 6.04 19.74
CA CYS A 105 36.36 7.45 19.63
C CYS A 105 35.65 7.99 20.88
N LEU A 106 35.09 7.12 21.72
CA LEU A 106 34.42 7.44 22.98
C LEU A 106 35.22 6.85 24.15
N SER A 107 35.01 7.33 25.37
CA SER A 107 35.54 6.59 26.53
C SER A 107 34.84 5.23 26.63
N PRO A 108 35.52 4.19 27.15
CA PRO A 108 34.93 2.85 27.28
C PRO A 108 33.60 2.84 28.04
N GLU A 109 33.43 3.73 29.03
CA GLU A 109 32.19 3.88 29.79
C GLU A 109 31.03 4.43 28.93
N VAL A 110 31.30 5.40 28.06
CA VAL A 110 30.31 5.97 27.15
C VAL A 110 29.97 4.96 26.05
N GLU A 111 30.96 4.21 25.54
CA GLU A 111 30.76 3.14 24.56
C GLU A 111 29.97 1.96 25.13
N PHE A 112 30.20 1.63 26.40
CA PHE A 112 29.41 0.64 27.15
C PHE A 112 27.95 1.07 27.25
N LEU A 113 27.68 2.28 27.74
CA LEU A 113 26.31 2.81 27.84
C LEU A 113 25.64 2.89 26.46
N PHE A 114 26.41 3.21 25.41
CA PHE A 114 25.95 3.29 24.04
C PHE A 114 25.47 1.92 23.55
N THR A 115 26.27 0.88 23.82
CA THR A 115 25.96 -0.51 23.47
C THR A 115 24.73 -1.02 24.23
N GLN A 116 24.53 -0.58 25.49
CA GLN A 116 23.38 -0.97 26.31
C GLN A 116 22.08 -0.19 26.00
N GLY A 117 22.14 0.84 25.15
CA GLY A 117 20.96 1.60 24.74
C GLY A 117 20.39 2.52 25.81
N ALA A 118 21.26 3.03 26.69
CA ALA A 118 20.94 3.99 27.73
C ALA A 118 20.21 5.24 27.19
N SER A 119 19.32 5.82 27.98
CA SER A 119 18.64 7.09 27.64
C SER A 119 19.33 8.28 28.28
N PHE A 120 19.69 9.27 27.46
CA PHE A 120 20.35 10.50 27.90
C PHE A 120 19.36 11.65 28.12
N GLU A 121 18.08 11.45 27.82
CA GLU A 121 17.03 12.46 28.00
C GLU A 121 16.67 12.71 29.47
N ARG A 122 16.92 11.73 30.35
CA ARG A 122 16.49 11.74 31.76
C ARG A 122 17.60 11.99 32.78
N VAL A 123 18.85 12.18 32.33
CA VAL A 123 20.01 12.32 33.22
C VAL A 123 20.26 13.81 33.50
N PRO A 124 19.91 14.34 34.70
CA PRO A 124 19.76 15.78 34.88
C PRO A 124 21.08 16.55 35.10
N CYS A 125 22.14 15.90 35.60
CA CYS A 125 23.27 16.60 36.23
C CYS A 125 24.61 16.50 35.46
N GLY A 126 24.95 15.33 34.91
CA GLY A 126 26.29 15.03 34.35
C GLY A 126 26.48 15.22 32.86
N LEU A 127 25.39 15.47 32.14
CA LEU A 127 25.40 15.45 30.68
C LEU A 127 26.22 16.62 30.08
N SER A 128 26.29 17.77 30.76
CA SER A 128 27.09 18.91 30.28
C SER A 128 28.58 18.60 30.32
N TRP A 129 29.08 18.12 31.46
CA TRP A 129 30.49 17.77 31.61
C TRP A 129 30.90 16.62 30.69
N LEU A 130 30.05 15.60 30.51
CA LEU A 130 30.31 14.51 29.55
C LEU A 130 30.39 15.02 28.11
N VAL A 131 29.49 15.92 27.70
CA VAL A 131 29.55 16.57 26.38
C VAL A 131 30.85 17.37 26.24
N GLU A 132 31.23 18.15 27.26
CA GLU A 132 32.45 18.95 27.27
C GLU A 132 33.71 18.09 27.20
N ALA A 133 33.84 17.08 28.07
CA ALA A 133 34.98 16.16 28.12
C ALA A 133 35.11 15.33 26.84
N THR A 134 33.99 14.85 26.27
CA THR A 134 34.00 14.11 24.99
C THR A 134 34.39 15.03 23.84
N THR A 135 33.85 16.25 23.81
CA THR A 135 34.20 17.25 22.79
C THR A 135 35.68 17.62 22.88
N GLU A 136 36.18 17.88 24.08
CA GLU A 136 37.56 18.27 24.33
C GLU A 136 38.54 17.17 23.89
N TYR A 137 38.26 15.92 24.27
CA TYR A 137 39.05 14.79 23.79
C TYR A 137 39.08 14.67 22.27
N LEU A 138 37.92 14.76 21.62
CA LEU A 138 37.83 14.67 20.16
C LEU A 138 38.56 15.84 19.50
N ARG A 139 38.59 17.03 20.12
CA ARG A 139 39.35 18.19 19.62
C ARG A 139 40.86 18.04 19.74
N ARG A 140 41.37 17.31 20.74
CA ARG A 140 42.81 17.10 20.96
C ARG A 140 43.51 16.39 19.80
N SER A 141 42.78 15.65 18.97
CA SER A 141 43.32 14.99 17.77
C SER A 141 42.38 15.14 16.58
N ASN A 142 42.83 15.82 15.53
CA ASN A 142 42.09 15.92 14.27
C ASN A 142 41.79 14.54 13.65
N GLN A 143 42.69 13.56 13.84
CA GLN A 143 42.47 12.19 13.39
C GLN A 143 41.31 11.53 14.14
N ASN A 144 41.25 11.69 15.46
CA ASN A 144 40.15 11.13 16.28
C ASN A 144 38.82 11.82 15.96
N LYS A 145 38.82 13.14 15.80
CA LYS A 145 37.65 13.93 15.39
C LYS A 145 37.07 13.44 14.08
N ASN A 146 37.91 13.35 13.04
CA ASN A 146 37.48 12.97 11.71
C ASN A 146 37.05 11.49 11.67
N ASN A 147 37.81 10.60 12.32
CA ASN A 147 37.44 9.19 12.44
C ASN A 147 36.07 9.02 13.11
N PHE A 148 35.83 9.71 14.23
CA PHE A 148 34.53 9.71 14.90
C PHE A 148 33.41 10.16 13.95
N LEU A 149 33.54 11.32 13.31
CA LEU A 149 32.50 11.85 12.42
C LEU A 149 32.25 10.93 11.22
N PHE A 150 33.28 10.34 10.63
CA PHE A 150 33.13 9.40 9.51
C PHE A 150 32.55 8.06 9.95
N GLN A 151 32.92 7.54 11.12
CA GLN A 151 32.29 6.35 11.68
C GLN A 151 30.80 6.57 11.96
N GLN A 152 30.44 7.72 12.53
CA GLN A 152 29.04 8.10 12.75
C GLN A 152 28.29 8.28 11.43
N ALA A 153 28.93 8.92 10.44
CA ALA A 153 28.38 9.05 9.10
C ALA A 153 28.13 7.68 8.46
N MET A 154 29.07 6.73 8.55
CA MET A 154 29.00 5.41 7.91
C MET A 154 28.00 4.44 8.54
N HIS A 155 27.89 4.43 9.87
CA HIS A 155 27.15 3.38 10.55
C HIS A 155 25.77 3.80 11.03
N ASN A 156 25.50 5.10 11.26
CA ASN A 156 24.23 5.69 11.72
C ASN A 156 23.28 4.75 12.53
N ARG A 157 23.85 3.89 13.39
CA ARG A 157 23.16 2.89 14.22
C ARG A 157 22.94 3.44 15.62
N ILE A 158 22.68 4.74 15.69
CA ILE A 158 22.57 5.45 16.94
C ILE A 158 21.21 5.14 17.54
N ASN A 159 21.22 4.65 18.78
CA ASN A 159 20.00 4.49 19.55
C ASN A 159 19.29 5.86 19.64
N PRO A 160 18.00 5.97 19.26
CA PRO A 160 17.27 7.25 19.26
C PRO A 160 17.36 8.04 20.59
N ARG A 161 17.57 7.33 21.70
CA ARG A 161 17.68 7.89 23.05
C ARG A 161 18.99 8.63 23.34
N TRP A 162 19.92 8.65 22.37
CA TRP A 162 21.21 9.37 22.42
C TRP A 162 21.20 10.69 21.65
N HIS A 163 20.08 11.04 21.01
CA HIS A 163 20.02 12.18 20.10
C HIS A 163 20.43 13.51 20.76
N TYR A 164 20.07 13.72 22.03
CA TYR A 164 20.37 14.96 22.75
C TYR A 164 21.88 15.12 23.02
N PHE A 165 22.54 14.06 23.48
CA PHE A 165 23.98 14.04 23.74
C PHE A 165 24.79 14.25 22.45
N LEU A 166 24.50 13.45 21.42
CA LEU A 166 25.20 13.53 20.14
C LEU A 166 24.92 14.83 19.40
N GLY A 167 23.70 15.36 19.47
CA GLY A 167 23.35 16.66 18.91
C GLY A 167 24.22 17.79 19.47
N LYS A 168 24.49 17.79 20.79
CA LYS A 168 25.40 18.76 21.42
C LYS A 168 26.85 18.58 20.99
N ILE A 169 27.33 17.34 20.93
CA ILE A 169 28.69 17.02 20.47
C ILE A 169 28.88 17.48 19.01
N TYR A 170 27.98 17.10 18.10
CA TYR A 170 28.06 17.50 16.70
C TYR A 170 28.07 19.02 16.53
N LYS A 171 27.16 19.73 17.20
CA LYS A 171 27.11 21.21 17.17
C LYS A 171 28.42 21.85 17.63
N SER A 172 29.15 21.21 18.55
CA SER A 172 30.42 21.71 19.06
C SER A 172 31.61 21.33 18.17
N LEU A 173 31.65 20.10 17.66
CA LEU A 173 32.76 19.60 16.84
C LEU A 173 32.78 20.21 15.45
N LEU A 174 31.63 20.30 14.77
CA LEU A 174 31.53 20.73 13.37
C LEU A 174 32.01 22.17 13.15
N LYS A 175 31.94 23.02 14.18
CA LYS A 175 32.55 24.37 14.19
C LYS A 175 34.05 24.38 13.89
N SER A 176 34.75 23.30 14.20
CA SER A 176 36.21 23.14 14.03
C SER A 176 36.60 22.26 12.84
N VAL A 177 35.62 21.83 12.04
CA VAL A 177 35.80 20.98 10.85
C VAL A 177 35.79 21.88 9.61
N ASP A 178 36.63 21.63 8.62
CA ASP A 178 36.67 22.40 7.37
C ASP A 178 35.46 22.11 6.47
N GLY A 179 35.19 23.00 5.50
CA GLY A 179 34.04 22.89 4.61
C GLY A 179 34.05 21.64 3.73
N GLU A 180 35.23 21.15 3.31
CA GLU A 180 35.34 19.97 2.45
C GLU A 180 34.97 18.70 3.22
N THR A 181 35.44 18.56 4.46
CA THR A 181 35.06 17.46 5.34
C THR A 181 33.56 17.46 5.63
N LEU A 182 32.95 18.64 5.87
CA LEU A 182 31.50 18.76 6.03
C LEU A 182 30.73 18.31 4.78
N CYS A 183 31.17 18.73 3.59
CA CYS A 183 30.60 18.27 2.33
C CYS A 183 30.72 16.75 2.17
N HIS A 184 31.85 16.17 2.60
CA HIS A 184 32.08 14.72 2.52
C HIS A 184 31.15 13.93 3.47
N ILE A 185 30.93 14.44 4.69
CA ILE A 185 29.99 13.84 5.66
C ILE A 185 28.56 13.84 5.08
N VAL A 186 28.10 14.98 4.57
CA VAL A 186 26.78 15.09 3.95
C VAL A 186 26.66 14.15 2.75
N HIS A 187 27.67 14.11 1.88
CA HIS A 187 27.69 13.23 0.72
C HIS A 187 27.61 11.74 1.10
N LEU A 188 28.39 11.30 2.09
CA LEU A 188 28.37 9.92 2.58
C LEU A 188 26.99 9.53 3.10
N ILE A 189 26.41 10.39 3.93
CA ILE A 189 25.08 10.16 4.50
C ILE A 189 24.01 10.14 3.40
N SER A 190 24.07 11.07 2.44
CA SER A 190 23.10 11.14 1.34
C SER A 190 23.06 9.85 0.50
N ARG A 191 24.18 9.13 0.40
CA ARG A 191 24.27 7.87 -0.34
C ARG A 191 23.75 6.66 0.42
N GLN A 192 23.50 6.78 1.72
CA GLN A 192 22.97 5.69 2.51
C GLN A 192 21.49 5.52 2.23
N GLN A 193 21.14 4.49 1.46
CA GLN A 193 19.76 4.06 1.35
C GLN A 193 19.33 3.49 2.70
N LYS A 194 18.25 4.05 3.26
CA LYS A 194 17.59 3.46 4.42
C LYS A 194 17.06 2.08 4.04
N GLU A 195 17.35 1.06 4.85
CA GLU A 195 16.73 -0.26 4.68
C GLU A 195 15.23 -0.15 5.00
N PHE A 196 14.38 -0.51 4.03
CA PHE A 196 12.95 -0.64 4.23
C PHE A 196 12.55 -2.11 4.16
N LYS A 197 11.86 -2.58 5.21
CA LYS A 197 11.20 -3.87 5.19
C LYS A 197 9.74 -3.66 4.81
N ILE A 198 9.36 -4.15 3.62
CA ILE A 198 7.96 -4.22 3.20
C ILE A 198 7.39 -5.48 3.84
N HIS A 199 6.40 -5.33 4.73
CA HIS A 199 5.78 -6.45 5.42
C HIS A 199 4.48 -6.86 4.72
N THR A 200 4.43 -8.10 4.27
CA THR A 200 3.20 -8.72 3.75
C THR A 200 2.54 -9.52 4.87
N LEU A 201 1.53 -8.95 5.53
CA LEU A 201 0.65 -9.71 6.42
C LEU A 201 -0.65 -10.04 5.68
N PRO A 202 -1.11 -11.30 5.69
CA PRO A 202 -2.46 -11.63 5.25
C PRO A 202 -3.43 -11.13 6.34
N SER A 203 -4.20 -10.08 6.07
CA SER A 203 -5.27 -9.63 6.96
C SER A 203 -6.62 -9.76 6.25
N GLU A 204 -7.68 -9.96 7.04
CA GLU A 204 -9.08 -10.00 6.59
C GLU A 204 -9.53 -8.70 5.88
N ALA A 205 -8.78 -7.61 6.04
CA ALA A 205 -8.90 -6.40 5.23
C ALA A 205 -7.87 -6.43 4.08
N ARG A 206 -8.36 -6.38 2.83
CA ARG A 206 -7.56 -6.32 1.60
C ARG A 206 -6.39 -5.31 1.74
N GLY A 207 -5.14 -5.77 1.73
CA GLY A 207 -4.00 -4.87 1.50
C GLY A 207 -2.65 -5.30 2.10
N ILE A 208 -1.58 -4.89 1.43
CA ILE A 208 -0.20 -4.92 1.91
C ILE A 208 -0.08 -3.99 3.14
N PHE A 209 0.63 -4.43 4.18
CA PHE A 209 0.94 -3.54 5.31
C PHE A 209 2.02 -2.53 4.89
N TRP A 210 1.81 -1.26 5.24
CA TRP A 210 2.74 -0.18 4.95
C TRP A 210 4.14 -0.53 5.45
N PRO A 211 5.20 -0.23 4.68
CA PRO A 211 6.54 -0.40 5.21
C PRO A 211 6.71 0.48 6.45
N TYR A 212 7.05 -0.14 7.57
CA TYR A 212 7.52 0.60 8.75
C TYR A 212 8.91 1.12 8.41
N GLY A 213 8.96 2.35 7.92
CA GLY A 213 10.21 3.08 7.85
C GLY A 213 10.72 3.28 9.26
N VAL A 214 11.85 2.65 9.60
CA VAL A 214 12.61 3.05 10.78
C VAL A 214 13.20 4.41 10.44
N ASN A 215 12.47 5.48 10.77
CA ASN A 215 12.96 6.84 10.56
C ASN A 215 14.06 7.13 11.58
N THR A 216 15.26 6.60 11.34
CA THR A 216 16.45 7.05 12.05
C THR A 216 16.77 8.45 11.54
N GLY A 217 16.31 9.48 12.25
CA GLY A 217 16.72 10.85 11.99
C GLY A 217 18.25 10.94 11.95
N ASN A 218 18.82 11.64 10.97
CA ASN A 218 20.26 11.79 10.84
C ASN A 218 20.72 13.15 11.38
N TYR A 219 20.92 13.20 12.69
CA TYR A 219 21.30 14.42 13.41
C TYR A 219 22.67 14.98 12.99
N LEU A 220 23.59 14.11 12.57
CA LEU A 220 24.90 14.53 12.05
C LEU A 220 24.73 15.26 10.71
N MET A 221 23.87 14.76 9.83
CA MET A 221 23.53 15.43 8.57
C MET A 221 22.92 16.81 8.83
N ASP A 222 21.95 16.89 9.72
CA ASP A 222 21.25 18.13 10.05
C ASP A 222 22.21 19.19 10.61
N ALA A 223 23.04 18.79 11.57
CA ALA A 223 24.06 19.68 12.13
C ALA A 223 25.08 20.12 11.07
N SER A 224 25.46 19.23 10.14
CA SER A 224 26.40 19.54 9.06
C SER A 224 25.81 20.53 8.04
N ILE A 225 24.53 20.39 7.68
CA ILE A 225 23.82 21.36 6.81
C ILE A 225 23.74 22.73 7.47
N ILE A 226 23.39 22.78 8.77
CA ILE A 226 23.29 24.04 9.52
C ILE A 226 24.65 24.76 9.53
N GLU A 227 25.73 24.03 9.77
CA GLU A 227 27.08 24.60 9.77
C GLU A 227 27.50 25.05 8.36
N LEU A 228 27.23 24.26 7.32
CA LEU A 228 27.52 24.63 5.93
C LEU A 228 26.73 25.87 5.47
N LYS A 229 25.47 26.00 5.90
CA LYS A 229 24.66 27.21 5.62
C LYS A 229 25.31 28.48 6.14
N GLY A 230 25.93 28.42 7.32
CA GLY A 230 26.60 29.57 7.93
C GLY A 230 27.91 29.98 7.22
N ARG A 231 28.45 29.12 6.35
CA ARG A 231 29.78 29.30 5.73
C ARG A 231 29.75 29.39 4.21
N SER A 232 28.67 28.97 3.57
CA SER A 232 28.61 28.86 2.12
C SER A 232 28.41 30.22 1.46
N ASP A 233 29.15 30.44 0.38
CA ASP A 233 28.89 31.51 -0.57
C ASP A 233 27.63 31.24 -1.40
N THR A 234 27.03 32.32 -1.92
CA THR A 234 25.85 32.27 -2.78
C THR A 234 26.25 32.24 -4.24
N VAL A 235 25.61 31.39 -5.04
CA VAL A 235 25.79 31.28 -6.49
C VAL A 235 24.44 31.36 -7.18
N THR A 236 24.38 31.95 -8.38
CA THR A 236 23.13 32.08 -9.13
C THR A 236 23.00 31.02 -10.21
N ILE A 237 21.99 30.16 -10.11
CA ILE A 237 21.62 29.20 -11.15
C ILE A 237 20.67 29.86 -12.15
N ARG A 238 20.95 29.72 -13.44
CA ARG A 238 20.05 30.19 -14.52
C ARG A 238 19.37 29.02 -15.22
N VAL A 239 18.04 28.96 -15.15
CA VAL A 239 17.22 27.89 -15.76
C VAL A 239 16.00 28.55 -16.42
N GLN A 240 15.76 28.23 -17.70
CA GLN A 240 14.64 28.79 -18.47
C GLN A 240 14.56 30.33 -18.41
N GLY A 241 15.72 31.00 -18.44
CA GLY A 241 15.81 32.47 -18.34
C GLY A 241 15.59 33.06 -16.93
N ARG A 242 15.24 32.23 -15.95
CA ARG A 242 15.03 32.64 -14.54
C ARG A 242 16.28 32.40 -13.71
N LYS A 243 16.41 33.15 -12.61
CA LYS A 243 17.55 33.09 -11.67
C LYS A 243 17.11 32.48 -10.35
N ILE A 244 17.85 31.50 -9.85
CA ILE A 244 17.64 30.85 -8.56
C ILE A 244 18.91 31.05 -7.70
N PRO A 245 18.82 31.74 -6.55
CA PRO A 245 19.95 31.85 -5.63
C PRO A 245 20.17 30.52 -4.90
N ALA A 246 21.41 30.04 -4.93
CA ALA A 246 21.82 28.76 -4.37
C ALA A 246 23.03 28.90 -3.43
N LEU A 247 23.19 28.04 -2.43
CA LEU A 247 24.43 27.96 -1.64
C LEU A 247 25.36 26.91 -2.23
N ARG A 248 26.54 27.34 -2.66
CA ARG A 248 27.50 26.53 -3.41
C ARG A 248 27.85 25.24 -2.67
N ALA A 249 28.35 25.34 -1.44
CA ALA A 249 28.84 24.19 -0.68
C ALA A 249 27.74 23.14 -0.43
N LEU A 250 26.50 23.58 -0.18
CA LEU A 250 25.38 22.65 0.04
C LEU A 250 25.00 21.87 -1.21
N LEU A 251 25.00 22.51 -2.38
CA LEU A 251 24.75 21.82 -3.64
C LEU A 251 25.86 20.82 -3.94
N GLN A 252 27.13 21.21 -3.76
CA GLN A 252 28.26 20.32 -3.97
C GLN A 252 28.26 19.12 -3.00
N ALA A 253 27.79 19.33 -1.76
CA ALA A 253 27.68 18.30 -0.75
C ALA A 253 26.60 17.26 -1.07
N ARG A 254 25.46 17.70 -1.60
CA ARG A 254 24.27 16.85 -1.85
C ARG A 254 24.25 16.19 -3.22
N SER A 255 25.00 16.72 -4.18
CA SER A 255 24.94 16.30 -5.58
C SER A 255 26.32 16.34 -6.23
N PRO A 256 26.84 15.17 -6.68
CA PRO A 256 28.07 15.14 -7.47
C PRO A 256 27.92 15.84 -8.82
N TYR A 257 26.72 15.84 -9.42
CA TYR A 257 26.41 16.65 -10.60
C TYR A 257 26.67 18.14 -10.36
N PHE A 258 26.12 18.72 -9.29
CA PHE A 258 26.36 20.12 -8.96
C PHE A 258 27.82 20.37 -8.54
N LYS A 259 28.46 19.41 -7.86
CA LYS A 259 29.90 19.47 -7.53
C LYS A 259 30.75 19.65 -8.78
N LYS A 260 30.54 18.78 -9.79
CA LYS A 260 31.24 18.86 -11.07
C LYS A 260 30.95 20.18 -11.78
N LEU A 261 29.67 20.54 -11.90
CA LEU A 261 29.24 21.74 -12.61
C LEU A 261 29.80 23.04 -12.01
N ILE A 262 29.83 23.13 -10.68
CA ILE A 262 30.37 24.29 -9.95
C ILE A 262 31.89 24.33 -10.10
N ASN A 263 32.57 23.19 -10.00
CA ASN A 263 34.02 23.14 -10.17
C ASN A 263 34.45 23.55 -11.59
N ASP A 264 33.69 23.12 -12.60
CA ASP A 264 33.91 23.51 -14.01
C ASP A 264 33.64 25.01 -14.27
N ASN A 265 32.97 25.71 -13.34
CA ASN A 265 32.64 27.13 -13.41
C ASN A 265 33.07 27.89 -12.15
N SER A 266 34.18 27.50 -11.52
CA SER A 266 34.61 27.99 -10.21
C SER A 266 34.75 29.51 -10.11
N GLU A 267 35.12 30.17 -11.22
CA GLU A 267 35.26 31.63 -11.34
C GLU A 267 33.95 32.38 -11.59
N LYS A 268 32.85 31.68 -11.89
CA LYS A 268 31.57 32.31 -12.25
C LYS A 268 30.61 32.37 -11.06
N GLU A 269 30.13 33.57 -10.77
CA GLU A 269 29.03 33.78 -9.81
C GLU A 269 27.67 33.30 -10.34
N SER A 270 27.57 32.99 -11.63
CA SER A 270 26.36 32.41 -12.22
C SER A 270 26.63 31.42 -13.33
N PHE A 271 25.85 30.33 -13.37
CA PHE A 271 25.93 29.30 -14.40
C PHE A 271 24.55 28.83 -14.86
N GLY A 272 24.46 28.35 -16.10
CA GLY A 272 23.22 27.89 -16.72
C GLY A 272 23.03 26.39 -16.60
N ILE A 273 21.80 25.94 -16.34
CA ILE A 273 21.42 24.51 -16.32
C ILE A 273 20.24 24.26 -17.25
N ARG A 274 20.24 23.09 -17.90
CA ARG A 274 19.11 22.58 -18.67
C ARG A 274 18.12 21.85 -17.75
N GLY A 275 16.85 22.22 -17.78
CA GLY A 275 15.80 21.57 -17.00
C GLY A 275 14.57 22.45 -16.83
N LEU A 276 13.56 21.94 -16.12
CA LEU A 276 12.39 22.70 -15.72
C LEU A 276 12.73 23.52 -14.46
N HIS A 277 12.38 24.82 -14.46
CA HIS A 277 12.61 25.70 -13.33
C HIS A 277 12.07 25.13 -12.02
N LYS A 278 10.81 24.64 -12.02
CA LYS A 278 10.14 24.06 -10.83
C LYS A 278 10.97 22.90 -10.21
N MET A 279 11.60 22.07 -11.04
CA MET A 279 12.37 20.91 -10.57
C MET A 279 13.72 21.32 -9.99
N ILE A 280 14.41 22.27 -10.63
CA ILE A 280 15.70 22.77 -10.14
C ILE A 280 15.50 23.58 -8.85
N ASP A 281 14.44 24.38 -8.78
CA ASP A 281 14.07 25.13 -7.58
C ASP A 281 13.76 24.20 -6.40
N LEU A 282 13.02 23.11 -6.65
CA LEU A 282 12.76 22.08 -5.64
C LEU A 282 14.04 21.37 -5.19
N ALA A 283 14.96 21.04 -6.11
CA ALA A 283 16.24 20.43 -5.77
C ALA A 283 17.13 21.35 -4.92
N VAL A 284 17.16 22.65 -5.25
CA VAL A 284 17.85 23.68 -4.45
C VAL A 284 17.20 23.80 -3.07
N LEU A 285 15.87 23.83 -3.00
CA LEU A 285 15.14 23.85 -1.74
C LEU A 285 15.45 22.61 -0.88
N PHE A 286 15.44 21.43 -1.49
CA PHE A 286 15.76 20.17 -0.81
C PHE A 286 17.18 20.17 -0.24
N ALA A 287 18.17 20.72 -0.97
CA ALA A 287 19.55 20.81 -0.48
C ALA A 287 19.68 21.66 0.81
N TYR A 288 18.74 22.56 1.06
CA TYR A 288 18.68 23.35 2.29
C TYR A 288 17.98 22.65 3.45
N ILE A 289 17.20 21.61 3.20
CA ILE A 289 16.30 21.08 4.22
C ILE A 289 17.03 20.03 5.07
N PRO A 290 16.98 20.16 6.41
CA PRO A 290 17.38 19.09 7.31
C PRO A 290 16.60 17.81 7.01
N HIS A 291 17.27 16.64 7.06
CA HIS A 291 16.67 15.34 6.78
C HIS A 291 15.51 15.02 7.74
N THR A 292 15.45 15.67 8.90
CA THR A 292 14.36 15.54 9.89
C THR A 292 13.08 16.31 9.56
N ASN A 293 13.02 17.08 8.47
CA ASN A 293 11.82 17.86 8.12
C ASN A 293 11.00 17.21 6.98
N PRO A 294 9.98 16.40 7.30
CA PRO A 294 9.14 15.72 6.29
C PRO A 294 8.21 16.67 5.51
N ARG A 295 8.13 17.95 5.88
CA ARG A 295 7.08 18.86 5.37
C ARG A 295 7.20 19.22 3.89
N ILE A 296 8.37 19.04 3.26
CA ILE A 296 8.53 19.36 1.84
C ILE A 296 7.61 18.50 0.95
N TRP A 297 7.26 17.29 1.40
CA TRP A 297 6.40 16.39 0.64
C TRP A 297 4.92 16.55 0.95
N GLU A 298 4.55 17.27 2.02
CA GLU A 298 3.14 17.44 2.43
C GLU A 298 2.29 18.13 1.35
N ILE A 299 2.89 18.96 0.49
CA ILE A 299 2.21 19.58 -0.65
C ILE A 299 1.77 18.56 -1.71
N PHE A 300 2.36 17.36 -1.70
CA PHE A 300 2.03 16.25 -2.59
C PHE A 300 1.17 15.20 -1.89
N LYS A 301 0.45 15.56 -0.82
CA LYS A 301 -0.43 14.61 -0.14
C LYS A 301 -1.58 14.19 -1.08
N PRO A 302 -1.87 12.89 -1.21
CA PRO A 302 -3.04 12.44 -1.96
C PRO A 302 -4.32 13.01 -1.35
N CYS A 303 -5.32 13.27 -2.19
CA CYS A 303 -6.62 13.79 -1.79
C CYS A 303 -7.76 12.93 -2.35
N ASP A 304 -9.00 13.24 -1.96
CA ASP A 304 -10.18 12.46 -2.35
C ASP A 304 -10.48 12.53 -3.86
N SER A 305 -9.91 13.53 -4.56
CA SER A 305 -10.02 13.63 -6.01
C SER A 305 -9.00 12.74 -6.71
N ARG A 306 -9.49 11.71 -7.41
CA ARG A 306 -8.66 10.79 -8.19
C ARG A 306 -7.77 11.50 -9.21
N LYS A 307 -8.34 12.43 -9.99
CA LYS A 307 -7.61 13.18 -11.02
C LYS A 307 -6.47 14.00 -10.44
N LEU A 308 -6.69 14.64 -9.29
CA LEU A 308 -5.65 15.41 -8.61
C LEU A 308 -4.56 14.48 -8.04
N THR A 309 -4.94 13.36 -7.44
CA THR A 309 -4.00 12.36 -6.94
C THR A 309 -3.13 11.75 -8.05
N GLU A 310 -3.69 11.49 -9.24
CA GLU A 310 -2.93 11.03 -10.41
C GLU A 310 -1.96 12.11 -10.92
N ASN A 311 -2.38 13.38 -10.98
CA ASN A 311 -1.49 14.49 -11.34
C ASN A 311 -0.34 14.64 -10.34
N THR A 312 -0.64 14.52 -9.04
CA THR A 312 0.37 14.55 -7.97
C THR A 312 1.38 13.41 -8.13
N LEU A 313 0.92 12.20 -8.44
CA LEU A 313 1.81 11.06 -8.71
C LEU A 313 2.72 11.32 -9.91
N ASN A 314 2.19 11.86 -11.00
CA ASN A 314 2.99 12.25 -12.16
C ASN A 314 4.04 13.31 -11.83
N GLU A 315 3.70 14.29 -10.98
CA GLU A 315 4.68 15.26 -10.49
C GLU A 315 5.78 14.59 -9.66
N LEU A 316 5.44 13.68 -8.75
CA LEU A 316 6.41 12.92 -7.95
C LEU A 316 7.33 12.06 -8.83
N ILE A 317 6.81 11.40 -9.87
CA ILE A 317 7.60 10.63 -10.84
C ILE A 317 8.59 11.55 -11.59
N ASN A 318 8.13 12.73 -12.02
CA ASN A 318 9.03 13.70 -12.67
C ASN A 318 10.13 14.20 -11.72
N ILE A 319 9.80 14.38 -10.44
CA ILE A 319 10.78 14.74 -9.41
C ILE A 319 11.79 13.60 -9.21
N LEU A 320 11.32 12.34 -9.19
CA LEU A 320 12.17 11.16 -9.06
C LEU A 320 13.20 11.05 -10.21
N TYR A 321 12.76 11.25 -11.46
CA TYR A 321 13.67 11.34 -12.61
C TYR A 321 14.64 12.53 -12.51
N ALA A 322 14.17 13.69 -12.06
CA ALA A 322 15.01 14.86 -11.87
C ALA A 322 16.09 14.62 -10.80
N ALA A 323 15.73 14.00 -9.67
CA ALA A 323 16.66 13.66 -8.61
C ALA A 323 17.74 12.68 -9.08
N ASN A 324 17.37 11.67 -9.90
CA ASN A 324 18.33 10.77 -10.53
C ASN A 324 19.30 11.53 -11.45
N LYS A 325 18.76 12.39 -12.32
CA LYS A 325 19.56 13.20 -13.27
C LYS A 325 20.51 14.19 -12.59
N LEU A 326 20.09 14.76 -11.46
CA LEU A 326 20.90 15.65 -10.64
C LEU A 326 21.80 14.89 -9.66
N GLU A 327 21.82 13.56 -9.71
CA GLU A 327 22.61 12.71 -8.83
C GLU A 327 22.38 13.03 -7.34
N MET A 328 21.12 13.20 -6.94
CA MET A 328 20.69 13.47 -5.57
C MET A 328 20.04 12.21 -4.96
N PRO A 329 20.85 11.25 -4.45
CA PRO A 329 20.36 9.93 -4.04
C PRO A 329 19.41 9.96 -2.84
N ASP A 330 19.59 10.92 -1.94
CA ASP A 330 18.73 11.14 -0.78
C ASP A 330 17.36 11.73 -1.16
N MET A 331 17.34 12.67 -2.10
CA MET A 331 16.10 13.20 -2.68
C MET A 331 15.36 12.10 -3.43
N PHE A 332 16.08 11.34 -4.26
CA PHE A 332 15.53 10.18 -4.98
C PHE A 332 14.88 9.19 -4.02
N GLY A 333 15.63 8.74 -3.02
CA GLY A 333 15.12 7.80 -2.02
C GLY A 333 13.96 8.38 -1.21
N SER A 334 13.96 9.68 -0.90
CA SER A 334 12.88 10.32 -0.17
C SER A 334 11.57 10.40 -0.97
N VAL A 335 11.63 10.65 -2.28
CA VAL A 335 10.45 10.67 -3.16
C VAL A 335 9.91 9.27 -3.35
N GLU A 336 10.79 8.30 -3.63
CA GLU A 336 10.45 6.89 -3.74
C GLU A 336 9.71 6.40 -2.48
N GLN A 337 10.27 6.69 -1.30
CA GLN A 337 9.66 6.38 -0.01
C GLN A 337 8.30 7.05 0.15
N TYR A 338 8.17 8.31 -0.24
CA TYR A 338 6.92 9.06 -0.10
C TYR A 338 5.79 8.44 -0.94
N ILE A 339 6.09 8.03 -2.19
CA ILE A 339 5.14 7.34 -3.05
C ILE A 339 4.69 6.02 -2.39
N VAL A 340 5.63 5.25 -1.86
CA VAL A 340 5.35 3.95 -1.22
C VAL A 340 4.55 4.11 0.08
N ILE A 341 4.87 5.09 0.94
CA ILE A 341 4.13 5.40 2.18
C ILE A 341 2.66 5.73 1.87
N HIS A 342 2.42 6.42 0.75
CA HIS A 342 1.07 6.78 0.28
C HIS A 342 0.53 5.83 -0.79
N GLY A 343 1.11 4.64 -0.91
CA GLY A 343 0.83 3.67 -1.96
C GLY A 343 -0.66 3.29 -2.09
N LYS A 344 -1.46 3.33 -1.01
CA LYS A 344 -2.91 3.00 -1.09
C LYS A 344 -3.70 3.99 -1.93
N SER A 345 -3.20 5.22 -2.00
CA SER A 345 -3.85 6.29 -2.72
C SER A 345 -3.24 6.42 -4.11
N PHE A 346 -1.93 6.23 -4.24
CA PHE A 346 -1.23 6.37 -5.52
C PHE A 346 -1.24 5.10 -6.38
N ILE A 347 -1.21 3.92 -5.78
CA ILE A 347 -1.10 2.63 -6.46
C ILE A 347 -2.40 1.85 -6.29
N TYR A 348 -3.02 1.53 -7.42
CA TYR A 348 -4.25 0.77 -7.50
C TYR A 348 -4.20 -0.17 -8.70
N ALA A 349 -5.15 -1.11 -8.80
CA ALA A 349 -5.13 -2.17 -9.82
C ALA A 349 -4.88 -1.66 -11.25
N LYS A 350 -5.56 -0.56 -11.64
CA LYS A 350 -5.45 0.04 -12.97
C LYS A 350 -4.09 0.68 -13.31
N ASN A 351 -3.24 1.07 -12.35
CA ASN A 351 -1.93 1.71 -12.63
C ASN A 351 -0.71 0.95 -12.06
N ALA A 352 -0.91 -0.09 -11.25
CA ALA A 352 0.20 -0.77 -10.55
C ALA A 352 1.29 -1.31 -11.49
N GLN A 353 0.92 -1.82 -12.66
CA GLN A 353 1.89 -2.32 -13.65
C GLN A 353 2.67 -1.17 -14.32
N GLU A 354 1.98 -0.10 -14.72
CA GLU A 354 2.63 1.09 -15.29
C GLU A 354 3.65 1.69 -14.31
N ILE A 355 3.26 1.83 -13.03
CA ILE A 355 4.15 2.38 -12.01
C ILE A 355 5.32 1.42 -11.72
N LYS A 356 5.11 0.10 -11.80
CA LYS A 356 6.21 -0.88 -11.71
C LYS A 356 7.22 -0.68 -12.83
N ASP A 357 6.76 -0.52 -14.07
CA ASP A 357 7.63 -0.35 -15.23
C ASP A 357 8.40 0.98 -15.13
N ILE A 358 7.73 2.06 -14.73
CA ILE A 358 8.38 3.35 -14.44
C ILE A 358 9.40 3.23 -13.31
N ALA A 359 9.08 2.50 -12.24
CA ALA A 359 10.00 2.30 -11.12
C ALA A 359 11.24 1.54 -11.56
N LYS A 360 11.07 0.51 -12.37
CA LYS A 360 12.17 -0.26 -12.95
C LYS A 360 13.06 0.59 -13.86
N ASP A 361 12.47 1.38 -14.75
CA ASP A 361 13.20 2.28 -15.65
C ASP A 361 13.97 3.36 -14.89
N ALA A 362 13.39 3.87 -13.80
CA ALA A 362 14.02 4.86 -12.94
C ALA A 362 15.00 4.27 -11.92
N ASN A 363 15.17 2.94 -11.88
CA ASN A 363 15.95 2.21 -10.87
C ASN A 363 15.47 2.45 -9.42
N ALA A 364 14.16 2.64 -9.24
CA ALA A 364 13.46 2.79 -7.96
C ALA A 364 13.06 1.41 -7.41
N GLY A 365 14.05 0.68 -6.87
CA GLY A 365 13.88 -0.72 -6.45
C GLY A 365 13.02 -0.96 -5.20
N ILE A 366 12.71 0.05 -4.38
CA ILE A 366 11.72 -0.05 -3.29
C ILE A 366 10.32 0.07 -3.87
N LEU A 367 10.09 1.04 -4.78
CA LEU A 367 8.80 1.22 -5.43
C LEU A 367 8.45 0.05 -6.35
N GLU A 368 9.43 -0.46 -7.12
CA GLU A 368 9.26 -1.67 -7.95
C GLU A 368 8.82 -2.86 -7.08
N ARG A 369 9.54 -3.13 -5.99
CA ARG A 369 9.19 -4.21 -5.04
C ARG A 369 7.82 -4.01 -4.41
N TYR A 370 7.44 -2.77 -4.07
CA TYR A 370 6.11 -2.48 -3.56
C TYR A 370 5.03 -2.82 -4.60
N CYS A 371 5.21 -2.39 -5.85
CA CYS A 371 4.28 -2.70 -6.94
C CYS A 371 4.23 -4.21 -7.23
N ASP A 372 5.35 -4.91 -7.21
CA ASP A 372 5.41 -6.38 -7.36
C ASP A 372 4.57 -7.09 -6.29
N ILE A 373 4.77 -6.72 -5.03
CA ILE A 373 4.02 -7.27 -3.92
C ILE A 373 2.54 -6.88 -4.06
N PHE A 374 2.23 -5.66 -4.51
CA PHE A 374 0.86 -5.19 -4.68
C PHE A 374 0.12 -6.00 -5.74
N ILE A 375 0.79 -6.21 -6.87
CA ILE A 375 0.32 -7.03 -7.99
C ILE A 375 0.10 -8.47 -7.49
N ALA A 376 1.10 -9.07 -6.85
CA ALA A 376 1.01 -10.45 -6.36
C ALA A 376 -0.11 -10.66 -5.32
N THR A 377 -0.36 -9.65 -4.47
CA THR A 377 -1.34 -9.74 -3.36
C THR A 377 -2.77 -9.43 -3.84
N ASN A 378 -2.94 -8.47 -4.74
CA ASN A 378 -4.27 -7.99 -5.15
C ASN A 378 -4.77 -8.55 -6.49
N LEU A 379 -3.91 -9.16 -7.32
CA LEU A 379 -4.29 -9.67 -8.65
C LEU A 379 -4.47 -11.20 -8.71
N ARG A 380 -4.81 -11.86 -7.59
CA ARG A 380 -5.44 -13.21 -7.69
C ARG A 380 -6.74 -13.19 -8.53
N THR A 381 -7.25 -12.03 -8.89
CA THR A 381 -8.32 -11.79 -9.87
C THR A 381 -7.75 -11.18 -11.17
N PHE A 382 -7.63 -12.01 -12.22
CA PHE A 382 -7.44 -11.62 -13.64
C PHE A 382 -6.20 -10.77 -14.01
N THR A 383 -4.99 -11.18 -13.58
CA THR A 383 -3.68 -10.63 -14.03
C THR A 383 -3.51 -10.52 -15.54
N LEU A 384 -4.15 -11.40 -16.32
CA LEU A 384 -3.92 -11.47 -17.77
C LEU A 384 -4.75 -10.47 -18.57
N PHE A 385 -5.89 -9.99 -18.05
CA PHE A 385 -6.83 -9.19 -18.84
C PHE A 385 -6.20 -7.88 -19.39
N PRO A 386 -5.46 -7.07 -18.60
CA PRO A 386 -4.81 -5.86 -19.12
C PRO A 386 -3.75 -6.16 -20.19
N SER A 387 -3.08 -7.32 -20.08
CA SER A 387 -1.99 -7.72 -20.98
C SER A 387 -2.47 -8.29 -22.33
N LEU A 388 -3.77 -8.57 -22.47
CA LEU A 388 -4.34 -9.06 -23.72
C LEU A 388 -4.39 -7.95 -24.78
N PRO A 389 -4.16 -8.25 -26.07
CA PRO A 389 -4.49 -7.36 -27.18
C PRO A 389 -5.92 -6.82 -27.09
N ALA A 390 -6.14 -5.57 -27.52
CA ALA A 390 -7.45 -4.92 -27.46
C ALA A 390 -8.56 -5.73 -28.13
N GLU A 391 -8.25 -6.43 -29.23
CA GLU A 391 -9.19 -7.31 -29.93
C GLU A 391 -9.65 -8.49 -29.08
N LEU A 392 -8.74 -9.12 -28.33
CA LEU A 392 -9.07 -10.21 -27.41
C LEU A 392 -9.85 -9.72 -26.19
N ARG A 393 -9.50 -8.56 -25.64
CA ARG A 393 -10.28 -7.93 -24.56
C ARG A 393 -11.70 -7.60 -25.01
N MET A 394 -11.86 -7.06 -26.21
CA MET A 394 -13.18 -6.78 -26.80
C MET A 394 -14.01 -8.05 -27.02
N ASN A 395 -13.39 -9.16 -27.41
CA ASN A 395 -14.09 -10.45 -27.52
C ASN A 395 -14.54 -10.99 -26.16
N ILE A 396 -13.72 -10.87 -25.12
CA ILE A 396 -14.11 -11.22 -23.75
C ILE A 396 -15.26 -10.33 -23.29
N TRP A 397 -15.18 -9.02 -23.53
CA TRP A 397 -16.29 -8.11 -23.24
C TRP A 397 -17.58 -8.53 -23.93
N ARG A 398 -17.54 -8.93 -25.21
CA ARG A 398 -18.73 -9.42 -25.92
C ARG A 398 -19.33 -10.66 -25.26
N GLN A 399 -18.50 -11.64 -24.89
CA GLN A 399 -18.98 -12.88 -24.26
C GLN A 399 -19.59 -12.62 -22.89
N ILE A 400 -18.96 -11.74 -22.10
CA ILE A 400 -19.40 -11.44 -20.74
C ILE A 400 -20.62 -10.52 -20.73
N ALA A 401 -20.65 -9.51 -21.60
CA ALA A 401 -21.81 -8.63 -21.78
C ALA A 401 -23.04 -9.37 -22.33
N SER A 402 -22.84 -10.47 -23.06
CA SER A 402 -23.92 -11.28 -23.62
C SER A 402 -24.55 -12.27 -22.63
N GLN A 403 -24.09 -12.33 -21.37
CA GLN A 403 -24.69 -13.22 -20.39
C GLN A 403 -26.07 -12.69 -19.98
N PRO A 404 -27.17 -13.39 -20.32
CA PRO A 404 -28.51 -12.95 -19.97
C PRO A 404 -28.71 -13.03 -18.45
N ARG A 405 -29.45 -12.08 -17.90
CA ARG A 405 -29.93 -12.13 -16.51
C ARG A 405 -31.45 -11.98 -16.48
N LEU A 406 -32.06 -12.56 -15.45
CA LEU A 406 -33.48 -12.46 -15.21
C LEU A 406 -33.76 -11.27 -14.28
N LEU A 407 -34.60 -10.34 -14.74
CA LEU A 407 -35.00 -9.15 -13.99
C LEU A 407 -36.50 -9.20 -13.66
N MET A 408 -36.84 -9.20 -12.37
CA MET A 408 -38.21 -9.10 -11.90
C MET A 408 -38.79 -7.71 -12.18
N ALA A 409 -39.82 -7.61 -13.03
CA ALA A 409 -40.43 -6.31 -13.35
C ALA A 409 -40.91 -5.53 -12.12
N SER A 410 -41.39 -6.22 -11.08
CA SER A 410 -41.79 -5.63 -9.80
C SER A 410 -40.66 -4.94 -9.04
N ARG A 411 -39.41 -5.38 -9.24
CA ARG A 411 -38.21 -4.84 -8.56
C ARG A 411 -37.53 -3.73 -9.36
N ILE A 412 -37.96 -3.47 -10.59
CA ILE A 412 -37.47 -2.35 -11.40
C ILE A 412 -38.02 -1.01 -10.86
N ARG A 413 -39.07 -1.03 -10.04
CA ARG A 413 -39.69 0.16 -9.44
C ARG A 413 -38.77 0.82 -8.40
N GLY A 414 -38.17 1.95 -8.75
CA GLY A 414 -37.48 2.83 -7.80
C GLY A 414 -36.16 2.31 -7.23
N ALA A 415 -35.66 1.17 -7.73
CA ALA A 415 -34.34 0.66 -7.38
C ALA A 415 -33.30 1.14 -8.40
N LYS A 416 -32.19 1.71 -7.92
CA LYS A 416 -30.96 1.79 -8.74
C LYS A 416 -30.48 0.37 -8.97
N LEU A 417 -30.79 -0.23 -10.11
CA LEU A 417 -30.29 -1.57 -10.42
C LEU A 417 -28.78 -1.43 -10.68
N GLU A 418 -27.99 -2.18 -9.91
CA GLU A 418 -26.54 -2.13 -10.03
C GLU A 418 -26.07 -2.82 -11.31
N ILE A 419 -24.95 -2.34 -11.86
CA ILE A 419 -24.23 -3.03 -12.93
C ILE A 419 -23.94 -4.46 -12.43
N PRO A 420 -24.19 -5.51 -13.24
CA PRO A 420 -23.96 -6.89 -12.81
C PRO A 420 -22.58 -7.07 -12.17
N PRO A 421 -22.45 -7.78 -11.04
CA PRO A 421 -21.18 -7.88 -10.32
C PRO A 421 -20.01 -8.32 -11.20
N HIS A 422 -20.23 -9.25 -12.13
CA HIS A 422 -19.20 -9.70 -13.07
C HIS A 422 -18.74 -8.60 -14.04
N ILE A 423 -19.66 -7.75 -14.54
CA ILE A 423 -19.34 -6.57 -15.37
C ILE A 423 -18.67 -5.48 -14.51
N ALA A 424 -19.17 -5.26 -13.29
CA ALA A 424 -18.64 -4.28 -12.36
C ALA A 424 -17.20 -4.62 -11.92
N VAL A 425 -16.89 -5.90 -11.73
CA VAL A 425 -15.54 -6.37 -11.43
C VAL A 425 -14.61 -6.15 -12.61
N LEU A 426 -15.00 -6.56 -13.82
CA LEU A 426 -14.16 -6.44 -15.02
C LEU A 426 -13.93 -5.01 -15.50
N SER A 427 -14.93 -4.13 -15.37
CA SER A 427 -14.81 -2.71 -15.75
C SER A 427 -13.78 -1.97 -14.90
N ARG A 428 -13.42 -2.54 -13.74
CA ARG A 428 -12.44 -1.99 -12.80
C ARG A 428 -11.03 -2.54 -13.01
N VAL A 429 -10.81 -3.48 -13.93
CA VAL A 429 -9.54 -4.21 -14.09
C VAL A 429 -8.43 -3.37 -14.73
N CYS A 430 -8.71 -2.60 -15.80
CA CYS A 430 -7.74 -1.63 -16.36
C CYS A 430 -8.38 -0.29 -16.75
N ARG A 431 -7.56 0.66 -17.22
CA ARG A 431 -8.02 2.01 -17.62
C ARG A 431 -8.96 1.95 -18.82
N GLU A 432 -8.65 1.11 -19.79
CA GLU A 432 -9.39 0.92 -21.04
C GLU A 432 -10.66 0.10 -20.84
N SER A 433 -10.73 -0.72 -19.78
CA SER A 433 -11.85 -1.63 -19.51
C SER A 433 -13.20 -0.93 -19.43
N GLU A 434 -13.25 0.30 -18.90
CA GLU A 434 -14.50 1.05 -18.71
C GLU A 434 -15.06 1.58 -20.05
N SER A 435 -14.19 2.12 -20.91
CA SER A 435 -14.59 2.58 -22.23
C SER A 435 -14.85 1.41 -23.20
N GLU A 436 -14.09 0.32 -23.09
CA GLU A 436 -14.34 -0.94 -23.80
C GLU A 436 -15.70 -1.55 -23.40
N MET A 437 -16.00 -1.58 -22.10
CA MET A 437 -17.30 -2.01 -21.57
C MET A 437 -18.45 -1.15 -22.11
N GLN A 438 -18.35 0.18 -22.02
CA GLN A 438 -19.40 1.08 -22.55
C GLN A 438 -19.60 0.92 -24.06
N ARG A 439 -18.54 0.61 -24.82
CA ARG A 439 -18.63 0.38 -26.27
C ARG A 439 -19.36 -0.92 -26.63
N VAL A 440 -19.26 -1.96 -25.79
CA VAL A 440 -19.85 -3.28 -26.04
C VAL A 440 -21.23 -3.43 -25.38
N TRP A 441 -21.34 -3.00 -24.13
CA TRP A 441 -22.55 -3.13 -23.33
C TRP A 441 -23.49 -1.92 -23.48
N GLY A 442 -22.99 -0.79 -24.02
CA GLY A 442 -23.71 0.46 -24.17
C GLY A 442 -23.56 1.40 -22.97
N GLU A 443 -24.06 2.64 -23.09
CA GLU A 443 -24.36 3.45 -21.91
C GLU A 443 -25.52 2.78 -21.15
N PRO A 444 -25.49 2.69 -19.81
CA PRO A 444 -26.57 2.09 -19.05
C PRO A 444 -27.87 2.87 -19.30
N ARG A 445 -28.73 2.36 -20.19
CA ARG A 445 -30.04 2.93 -20.48
C ARG A 445 -31.00 2.49 -19.39
N ILE A 446 -31.60 3.46 -18.69
CA ILE A 446 -32.51 3.26 -17.56
C ILE A 446 -31.88 2.33 -16.51
N ASP A 447 -31.09 2.94 -15.63
CA ASP A 447 -30.68 2.33 -14.36
C ASP A 447 -30.00 0.95 -14.51
N GLY A 448 -29.19 0.74 -15.55
CA GLY A 448 -28.34 -0.45 -15.68
C GLY A 448 -28.94 -1.67 -16.38
N ILE A 449 -30.10 -1.55 -17.06
CA ILE A 449 -30.73 -2.62 -17.86
C ILE A 449 -30.15 -2.67 -19.29
N ASN A 450 -29.80 -3.88 -19.77
CA ASN A 450 -29.41 -4.10 -21.16
C ASN A 450 -30.49 -4.86 -21.92
N PHE A 451 -31.37 -4.12 -22.61
CA PHE A 451 -32.47 -4.68 -23.40
C PHE A 451 -32.07 -5.56 -24.59
N GLU A 452 -30.78 -5.62 -24.93
CA GLU A 452 -30.30 -6.54 -25.97
C GLU A 452 -30.11 -7.98 -25.49
N PHE A 453 -29.97 -8.20 -24.17
CA PHE A 453 -29.65 -9.52 -23.60
C PHE A 453 -30.47 -9.87 -22.36
N ASP A 454 -30.90 -8.89 -21.57
CA ASP A 454 -31.63 -9.11 -20.32
C ASP A 454 -33.06 -9.66 -20.58
N ILE A 455 -33.50 -10.57 -19.71
CA ILE A 455 -34.84 -11.17 -19.74
C ILE A 455 -35.69 -10.51 -18.66
N ILE A 456 -36.82 -9.92 -19.05
CA ILE A 456 -37.75 -9.29 -18.10
C ILE A 456 -38.81 -10.31 -17.67
N TRP A 457 -38.84 -10.64 -16.39
CA TRP A 457 -39.89 -11.45 -15.78
C TRP A 457 -41.14 -10.62 -15.50
N LEU A 458 -42.28 -11.07 -16.03
CA LEU A 458 -43.60 -10.47 -15.93
C LEU A 458 -44.52 -11.41 -15.13
N ASP A 459 -44.85 -11.00 -13.91
CA ASP A 459 -45.66 -11.79 -12.96
C ASP A 459 -47.15 -11.85 -13.38
N PRO A 460 -47.84 -12.99 -13.24
CA PRO A 460 -49.23 -13.16 -13.67
C PRO A 460 -50.26 -12.35 -12.87
N TYR A 461 -49.91 -11.85 -11.68
CA TYR A 461 -50.78 -10.99 -10.86
C TYR A 461 -50.52 -9.49 -11.07
N PHE A 462 -49.77 -9.12 -12.10
CA PHE A 462 -49.50 -7.71 -12.36
C PHE A 462 -50.76 -6.97 -12.83
N PRO A 463 -51.02 -5.76 -12.31
CA PRO A 463 -52.05 -4.90 -12.89
C PRO A 463 -51.68 -4.60 -14.34
N SER A 464 -52.69 -4.59 -15.21
CA SER A 464 -52.54 -4.36 -16.65
C SER A 464 -51.52 -3.25 -16.93
N PRO A 465 -50.52 -3.47 -17.80
CA PRO A 465 -49.49 -2.47 -18.14
C PRO A 465 -50.07 -1.15 -18.68
N SER A 466 -51.37 -1.11 -19.02
CA SER A 466 -52.13 0.09 -19.34
C SER A 466 -52.29 1.09 -18.19
N THR A 467 -52.11 0.67 -16.93
CA THR A 467 -52.35 1.53 -15.75
C THR A 467 -51.13 2.30 -15.23
N SER A 468 -49.93 2.12 -15.82
CA SER A 468 -48.75 2.90 -15.44
C SER A 468 -47.89 3.31 -16.65
N LEU A 469 -48.01 4.58 -17.03
CA LEU A 469 -47.34 5.22 -18.17
C LEU A 469 -45.81 4.99 -18.18
N GLU A 470 -45.19 4.91 -17.00
CA GLU A 470 -43.74 4.72 -16.79
C GLU A 470 -43.24 3.30 -17.13
N TYR A 471 -44.03 2.24 -16.90
CA TYR A 471 -43.60 0.87 -17.23
C TYR A 471 -43.65 0.59 -18.73
N SER A 472 -44.62 1.20 -19.43
CA SER A 472 -44.69 1.10 -20.90
C SER A 472 -43.43 1.68 -21.57
N LEU A 473 -42.72 2.61 -20.92
CA LEU A 473 -41.48 3.18 -21.45
C LEU A 473 -40.28 2.25 -21.25
N THR A 474 -40.22 1.52 -20.13
CA THR A 474 -39.12 0.59 -19.82
C THR A 474 -39.21 -0.71 -20.62
N ALA A 475 -40.40 -1.30 -20.76
CA ALA A 475 -40.57 -2.59 -21.45
C ALA A 475 -40.55 -2.49 -23.00
N ARG A 476 -40.74 -1.28 -23.56
CA ARG A 476 -40.84 -1.05 -25.02
C ARG A 476 -39.63 -1.56 -25.81
N ASN A 477 -38.45 -1.50 -25.21
CA ASN A 477 -37.19 -1.88 -25.85
C ASN A 477 -36.80 -3.33 -25.58
N ALA A 478 -37.52 -4.05 -24.71
CA ALA A 478 -37.18 -5.40 -24.32
C ALA A 478 -37.30 -6.37 -25.51
N ARG A 479 -36.25 -7.17 -25.70
CA ARG A 479 -36.21 -8.22 -26.74
C ARG A 479 -36.55 -9.61 -26.19
N TYR A 480 -36.43 -9.81 -24.88
CA TYR A 480 -36.69 -11.09 -24.22
C TYR A 480 -37.52 -10.85 -22.96
N CYS A 481 -38.66 -11.54 -22.87
CA CYS A 481 -39.54 -11.51 -21.71
C CYS A 481 -39.84 -12.92 -21.25
N ALA A 482 -40.23 -13.07 -19.98
CA ALA A 482 -40.61 -14.34 -19.41
C ALA A 482 -41.81 -14.20 -18.49
N THR A 483 -42.71 -15.19 -18.50
CA THR A 483 -43.94 -15.20 -17.69
C THR A 483 -44.37 -16.64 -17.43
N PRO A 484 -45.13 -16.94 -16.36
CA PRO A 484 -45.60 -18.30 -16.12
C PRO A 484 -46.40 -18.86 -17.30
N ALA A 485 -46.17 -20.14 -17.61
CA ALA A 485 -46.91 -20.86 -18.61
C ALA A 485 -48.38 -21.01 -18.17
N PRO A 486 -49.36 -20.87 -19.09
CA PRO A 486 -50.75 -21.09 -18.77
C PRO A 486 -50.98 -22.57 -18.40
N TYR A 487 -51.82 -22.81 -17.40
CA TYR A 487 -52.23 -24.18 -17.05
C TYR A 487 -53.19 -24.72 -18.11
N PRO A 488 -52.85 -25.84 -18.80
CA PRO A 488 -53.72 -26.41 -19.83
C PRO A 488 -55.09 -26.77 -19.24
N GLY A 489 -56.15 -26.11 -19.73
CA GLY A 489 -57.55 -26.39 -19.34
C GLY A 489 -58.11 -25.62 -18.15
N LEU A 490 -57.34 -24.77 -17.47
CA LEU A 490 -57.80 -24.00 -16.29
C LEU A 490 -57.75 -22.48 -16.47
N ASP A 491 -56.91 -21.97 -17.37
CA ASP A 491 -56.65 -20.54 -17.51
C ASP A 491 -57.36 -19.97 -18.74
N SER A 492 -58.64 -19.61 -18.62
CA SER A 492 -59.46 -19.15 -19.76
C SER A 492 -59.13 -17.72 -20.26
N GLU A 493 -58.21 -17.02 -19.59
CA GLU A 493 -57.86 -15.62 -19.89
C GLU A 493 -56.37 -15.43 -20.25
N TRP A 494 -55.60 -16.52 -20.43
CA TRP A 494 -54.16 -16.41 -20.65
C TRP A 494 -53.82 -15.66 -21.96
N GLU A 495 -54.64 -15.80 -23.01
CA GLU A 495 -54.46 -15.05 -24.26
C GLU A 495 -54.54 -13.54 -24.05
N TYR A 496 -55.29 -13.08 -23.04
CA TYR A 496 -55.33 -11.66 -22.64
C TYR A 496 -53.99 -11.19 -22.11
N ARG A 497 -53.43 -11.94 -21.18
CA ARG A 497 -52.19 -11.55 -20.51
C ARG A 497 -51.01 -11.57 -21.48
N ILE A 498 -50.92 -12.58 -22.34
CA ILE A 498 -49.86 -12.67 -23.34
C ILE A 498 -50.00 -11.59 -24.41
N ALA A 499 -51.22 -11.29 -24.87
CA ALA A 499 -51.47 -10.19 -25.80
C ALA A 499 -51.02 -8.83 -25.26
N GLU A 500 -51.33 -8.53 -23.99
CA GLU A 500 -50.91 -7.29 -23.34
C GLU A 500 -49.38 -7.15 -23.25
N ILE A 501 -48.68 -8.26 -22.99
CA ILE A 501 -47.21 -8.28 -22.95
C ILE A 501 -46.63 -7.97 -24.33
N ILE A 502 -47.14 -8.62 -25.38
CA ILE A 502 -46.69 -8.42 -26.77
C ILE A 502 -46.95 -6.97 -27.21
N TYR A 503 -48.12 -6.41 -26.89
CA TYR A 503 -48.46 -5.02 -27.17
C TYR A 503 -47.52 -4.03 -26.46
N SER A 504 -47.16 -4.34 -25.22
CA SER A 504 -46.29 -3.48 -24.40
C SER A 504 -44.81 -3.55 -24.81
N CYS A 505 -44.41 -4.60 -25.54
CA CYS A 505 -43.02 -4.87 -25.94
C CYS A 505 -42.90 -5.04 -27.47
N PRO A 506 -42.98 -3.96 -28.27
CA PRO A 506 -42.95 -4.06 -29.74
C PRO A 506 -41.64 -4.61 -30.31
N CYS A 507 -40.54 -4.59 -29.54
CA CYS A 507 -39.25 -5.16 -29.94
C CYS A 507 -39.06 -6.64 -29.55
N LEU A 508 -40.08 -7.28 -28.98
CA LEU A 508 -40.00 -8.63 -28.41
C LEU A 508 -39.64 -9.66 -29.50
N LYS A 509 -38.56 -10.40 -29.27
CA LYS A 509 -38.10 -11.49 -30.14
C LYS A 509 -38.52 -12.85 -29.60
N VAL A 510 -38.42 -13.05 -28.29
CA VAL A 510 -38.75 -14.31 -27.63
C VAL A 510 -39.53 -14.06 -26.34
N LEU A 511 -40.61 -14.80 -26.15
CA LEU A 511 -41.37 -14.88 -24.91
C LEU A 511 -41.21 -16.28 -24.31
N TYR A 512 -40.60 -16.34 -23.12
CA TYR A 512 -40.43 -17.58 -22.37
C TYR A 512 -41.64 -17.83 -21.46
N LEU A 513 -42.25 -19.01 -21.61
CA LEU A 513 -43.34 -19.51 -20.80
C LEU A 513 -42.79 -20.50 -19.78
N ILE A 514 -42.92 -20.17 -18.50
CA ILE A 514 -42.18 -20.82 -17.42
C ILE A 514 -43.04 -21.86 -16.74
N THR A 515 -42.54 -23.08 -16.65
CA THR A 515 -43.23 -24.20 -15.99
C THR A 515 -42.38 -24.83 -14.88
N LYS A 516 -43.04 -25.41 -13.88
CA LYS A 516 -42.43 -25.88 -12.62
C LYS A 516 -41.58 -27.15 -12.76
N ALA A 517 -41.71 -27.90 -13.85
CA ALA A 517 -40.89 -29.08 -14.13
C ALA A 517 -40.93 -29.43 -15.63
N LEU A 518 -39.77 -29.63 -16.23
CA LEU A 518 -39.61 -30.19 -17.58
C LEU A 518 -38.77 -31.46 -17.54
N THR A 519 -39.36 -32.61 -17.19
CA THR A 519 -38.89 -33.85 -17.83
C THR A 519 -39.42 -33.89 -19.27
N ASP A 520 -38.79 -34.65 -20.16
CA ASP A 520 -39.29 -34.82 -21.54
C ASP A 520 -40.75 -35.30 -21.58
N SER A 521 -41.17 -36.05 -20.56
CA SER A 521 -42.54 -36.52 -20.36
C SER A 521 -43.52 -35.38 -20.03
N ASP A 522 -43.08 -34.38 -19.27
CA ASP A 522 -43.91 -33.25 -18.85
C ASP A 522 -44.16 -32.25 -20.00
N GLU A 523 -43.19 -32.07 -20.92
CA GLU A 523 -43.40 -31.28 -22.15
C GLU A 523 -44.45 -31.92 -23.06
N PHE A 524 -44.43 -33.25 -23.17
CA PHE A 524 -45.40 -34.00 -23.97
C PHE A 524 -46.79 -33.94 -23.36
N GLU A 525 -46.90 -34.04 -22.04
CA GLU A 525 -48.18 -33.83 -21.34
C GLU A 525 -48.70 -32.41 -21.49
N TYR A 526 -47.83 -31.41 -21.36
CA TYR A 526 -48.19 -30.03 -21.60
C TYR A 526 -48.68 -29.81 -23.04
N CYS A 527 -47.95 -30.34 -24.04
CA CYS A 527 -48.34 -30.27 -25.44
C CYS A 527 -49.70 -30.94 -25.69
N ARG A 528 -49.94 -32.12 -25.11
CA ARG A 528 -51.22 -32.83 -25.20
C ARG A 528 -52.36 -32.02 -24.60
N GLY A 529 -52.20 -31.51 -23.38
CA GLY A 529 -53.22 -30.70 -22.72
C GLY A 529 -53.46 -29.36 -23.42
N PHE A 530 -52.41 -28.77 -24.00
CA PHE A 530 -52.50 -27.46 -24.62
C PHE A 530 -53.01 -27.51 -26.06
N THR A 531 -52.64 -28.52 -26.85
CA THR A 531 -52.94 -28.59 -28.29
C THR A 531 -53.89 -29.72 -28.70
N ASN A 532 -54.18 -30.68 -27.81
CA ASN A 532 -54.85 -31.96 -28.09
C ASN A 532 -54.11 -32.82 -29.15
N LYS A 533 -52.82 -32.60 -29.38
CA LYS A 533 -51.96 -33.42 -30.25
C LYS A 533 -50.96 -34.22 -29.41
N GLU A 534 -50.60 -35.42 -29.87
CA GLU A 534 -49.66 -36.31 -29.18
C GLU A 534 -48.28 -36.28 -29.87
N PRO A 535 -47.27 -35.60 -29.29
CA PRO A 535 -45.97 -35.44 -29.92
C PRO A 535 -45.10 -36.69 -29.76
N THR A 536 -44.24 -36.96 -30.75
CA THR A 536 -43.26 -38.06 -30.67
C THR A 536 -41.84 -37.56 -30.36
N THR A 537 -41.59 -36.26 -30.55
CA THR A 537 -40.30 -35.62 -30.25
C THR A 537 -40.49 -34.26 -29.56
N LEU A 538 -39.48 -33.81 -28.81
CA LEU A 538 -39.48 -32.48 -28.17
C LEU A 538 -39.58 -31.34 -29.19
N VAL A 539 -38.99 -31.52 -30.37
CA VAL A 539 -39.04 -30.51 -31.43
C VAL A 539 -40.48 -30.35 -31.94
N GLU A 540 -41.21 -31.46 -32.12
CA GLU A 540 -42.63 -31.44 -32.49
C GLU A 540 -43.48 -30.82 -31.37
N ALA A 541 -43.27 -31.24 -30.12
CA ALA A 541 -44.02 -30.72 -28.98
C ALA A 541 -43.90 -29.19 -28.89
N ARG A 542 -42.66 -28.68 -28.92
CA ARG A 542 -42.36 -27.24 -28.86
C ARG A 542 -42.92 -26.49 -30.07
N GLY A 543 -42.77 -27.06 -31.28
CA GLY A 543 -43.30 -26.48 -32.51
C GLY A 543 -44.83 -26.35 -32.49
N TRP A 544 -45.54 -27.38 -32.04
CA TRP A 544 -47.00 -27.36 -31.97
C TRP A 544 -47.53 -26.44 -30.86
N ILE A 545 -46.83 -26.33 -29.73
CA ILE A 545 -47.19 -25.37 -28.68
C ILE A 545 -47.08 -23.94 -29.21
N GLU A 546 -45.97 -23.61 -29.89
CA GLU A 546 -45.77 -22.29 -30.51
C GLU A 546 -46.83 -22.01 -31.58
N GLU A 547 -47.05 -22.96 -32.51
CA GLU A 547 -48.05 -22.83 -33.57
C GLU A 547 -49.47 -22.64 -33.01
N SER A 548 -49.86 -23.46 -32.03
CA SER A 548 -51.16 -23.35 -31.37
C SER A 548 -51.31 -22.05 -30.61
N ALA A 549 -50.26 -21.56 -29.96
CA ALA A 549 -50.27 -20.27 -29.27
C ALA A 549 -50.43 -19.11 -30.27
N HIS A 550 -49.68 -19.13 -31.37
CA HIS A 550 -49.80 -18.13 -32.45
C HIS A 550 -51.18 -18.15 -33.09
N GLN A 551 -51.76 -19.33 -33.33
CA GLN A 551 -53.11 -19.46 -33.89
C GLN A 551 -54.15 -18.82 -32.95
N ARG A 552 -54.15 -19.20 -31.67
CA ARG A 552 -55.10 -18.66 -30.67
C ARG A 552 -54.97 -17.15 -30.47
N LEU A 553 -53.74 -16.63 -30.49
CA LEU A 553 -53.49 -15.19 -30.41
C LEU A 553 -54.02 -14.44 -31.64
N ARG A 554 -53.95 -15.03 -32.85
CA ARG A 554 -54.46 -14.43 -34.09
C ARG A 554 -55.98 -14.48 -34.21
N GLU A 555 -56.61 -15.52 -33.68
CA GLU A 555 -58.07 -15.71 -33.68
C GLU A 555 -58.80 -14.77 -32.70
N ARG A 556 -58.05 -14.01 -31.89
CA ARG A 556 -58.61 -13.13 -30.86
C ARG A 556 -58.94 -11.73 -31.39
N GLU A 557 -60.21 -11.36 -31.27
CA GLU A 557 -60.68 -9.99 -31.52
C GLU A 557 -60.00 -9.01 -30.54
N GLY A 558 -59.28 -8.02 -31.08
CA GLY A 558 -58.46 -7.05 -30.34
C GLY A 558 -56.96 -7.06 -30.67
N LEU A 559 -56.40 -8.21 -31.09
CA LEU A 559 -55.00 -8.26 -31.57
C LEU A 559 -54.85 -7.70 -32.99
N GLN A 560 -55.90 -7.84 -33.81
CA GLN A 560 -55.93 -7.36 -35.20
C GLN A 560 -55.94 -5.83 -35.33
N GLU A 561 -56.45 -5.09 -34.33
CA GLU A 561 -56.52 -3.62 -34.37
C GLU A 561 -55.28 -2.93 -33.80
N GLY A 562 -54.51 -3.61 -32.93
CA GLY A 562 -53.38 -3.02 -32.18
C GLY A 562 -51.98 -3.37 -32.69
N LEU A 563 -51.81 -4.45 -33.48
CA LEU A 563 -50.54 -4.78 -34.11
C LEU A 563 -50.44 -4.10 -35.48
N PRO A 564 -49.29 -3.50 -35.84
CA PRO A 564 -49.08 -3.04 -37.21
C PRO A 564 -49.31 -4.22 -38.17
N ASN A 565 -50.19 -4.06 -39.16
CA ASN A 565 -50.47 -5.08 -40.17
C ASN A 565 -49.16 -5.70 -40.69
N GLY A 566 -48.89 -6.96 -40.32
CA GLY A 566 -47.72 -7.72 -40.77
C GLY A 566 -46.54 -7.85 -39.80
N SER A 567 -46.60 -7.34 -38.57
CA SER A 567 -45.55 -7.61 -37.57
C SER A 567 -45.54 -9.10 -37.17
N PRO A 568 -44.39 -9.81 -37.25
CA PRO A 568 -44.32 -11.21 -36.83
C PRO A 568 -44.54 -11.31 -35.32
N LEU A 569 -45.33 -12.30 -34.89
CA LEU A 569 -45.43 -12.66 -33.48
C LEU A 569 -44.04 -13.09 -32.96
N PRO A 570 -43.70 -12.80 -31.69
CA PRO A 570 -42.46 -13.27 -31.10
C PRO A 570 -42.44 -14.80 -31.06
N ARG A 571 -41.23 -15.36 -31.00
CA ARG A 571 -41.08 -16.79 -30.73
C ARG A 571 -41.59 -17.09 -29.33
N ILE A 572 -42.45 -18.10 -29.19
CA ILE A 572 -42.98 -18.52 -27.88
C ILE A 572 -42.31 -19.84 -27.51
N MET A 573 -41.64 -19.87 -26.35
CA MET A 573 -40.85 -21.03 -25.93
C MET A 573 -41.18 -21.41 -24.49
N LEU A 574 -41.33 -22.71 -24.22
CA LEU A 574 -41.34 -23.20 -22.84
C LEU A 574 -39.93 -23.22 -22.27
N ILE A 575 -39.81 -22.93 -20.97
CA ILE A 575 -38.56 -23.04 -20.21
C ILE A 575 -38.83 -23.53 -18.78
N ASP A 576 -37.89 -24.28 -18.23
CA ASP A 576 -37.96 -24.79 -16.86
C ASP A 576 -37.74 -23.66 -15.86
N GLU A 577 -38.53 -23.62 -14.78
CA GLU A 577 -38.39 -22.64 -13.71
C GLU A 577 -36.98 -22.66 -13.10
N ASN A 578 -36.34 -23.82 -12.96
CA ASN A 578 -34.99 -23.93 -12.44
C ASN A 578 -33.94 -23.43 -13.46
N GLU A 579 -34.17 -23.62 -14.76
CA GLU A 579 -33.26 -23.14 -15.80
C GLU A 579 -33.26 -21.62 -15.86
N ILE A 580 -34.44 -21.00 -15.84
CA ILE A 580 -34.56 -19.54 -15.88
C ILE A 580 -34.19 -18.91 -14.53
N SER A 581 -34.46 -19.57 -13.40
CA SER A 581 -34.11 -19.05 -12.07
C SER A 581 -32.60 -18.99 -11.83
N ARG A 582 -31.78 -19.82 -12.51
CA ARG A 582 -30.30 -19.72 -12.49
C ARG A 582 -29.78 -18.39 -13.03
N LEU A 583 -30.59 -17.67 -13.82
CA LEU A 583 -30.26 -16.36 -14.37
C LEU A 583 -30.61 -15.21 -13.41
N THR A 584 -31.22 -15.51 -12.26
CA THR A 584 -31.52 -14.52 -11.23
C THR A 584 -30.22 -14.14 -10.52
N PRO A 585 -29.90 -12.84 -10.36
CA PRO A 585 -28.70 -12.45 -9.63
C PRO A 585 -28.77 -12.97 -8.18
N ALA A 586 -27.67 -13.54 -7.69
CA ALA A 586 -27.53 -13.93 -6.30
C ALA A 586 -27.74 -12.67 -5.43
N SER A 587 -28.75 -12.71 -4.57
CA SER A 587 -28.95 -11.68 -3.56
C SER A 587 -27.88 -11.85 -2.48
N GLU A 588 -26.84 -11.01 -2.53
CA GLU A 588 -25.95 -10.72 -1.41
C GLU A 588 -26.44 -9.50 -0.63
#